data_AF-A0A9D5WUV4-F1
#
_entry.id   AF-A0A9D5WUV4-F1
#
_cell.length_a   1.000
_cell.length_b   1.000
_cell.length_c   1.000
_cell.angle_alpha   90.00
_cell.angle_beta   90.00
_cell.angle_gamma   90.00
#
_symmetry.space_group_name_H-M   'P 1'
#
loop_
_entity.id
_entity.type
_entity.pdbx_description
1 polymer ?
#
loop_
_entity_poly.entity_id
_entity_poly.type
_entity_poly.pdbx_seq_one_letter_code
_entity_poly.pdbx_strand_id
1 'polypeptide(L)'
;MRKIYTILLSVFFCATTAVAQETIITQPADGETINLYRTTTGFESVYYYGIPHKSTGDWQRLVFGNDGAVYLENPLNSLYTKTWIKGRRTEGDTIAFQLPQAIYSEEDFSTGEPKYGYLYRIHPETKNGKETFVPNEGKEKQVLKYVWHDNTLEMVLEPEEMIGMCRSTGAWTSYAEKTYSATRKDDNKLTPPASAKSYDGLMLYMDMEGKSQLYPVKYAFDGNDAYLGDLSANVKGYWIKGTKNGTTVTFPRTSFLGIDHTTACYVYASSGIMGKGKNEMGDEFDKACIGSEPLVFTYDATKNELSTKGILMIHKSEDDDRSTFIFDAYRYPLISQWNKKAAAPMPPKLTAYQPYDPEPWGGPGGLQFTLSYYSPDFNYLDPTHLYYNLYIDGERVTFKPDTYKNLKAEMTDVPYAFSDQYQFYKYDDNARAIYFYKEAKIKVGMEALYIDGDTRLSSRITEYQITSDGINAATIKQIDHVKYYDLSGRIVEHPQNGVYIQTTTYIDGSQTSQKIVK
;
A
#
# COMPACT_ATOMS: atom_id res chain seq x y z
N MET A 1 61.45 -37.63 -41.12
CA MET A 1 60.67 -36.53 -41.70
C MET A 1 59.18 -36.79 -41.45
N ARG A 2 58.63 -36.20 -40.39
CA ARG A 2 57.20 -36.29 -40.02
C ARG A 2 56.41 -35.29 -40.86
N LYS A 3 55.40 -35.76 -41.59
CA LYS A 3 54.42 -34.89 -42.27
C LYS A 3 53.32 -34.51 -41.28
N ILE A 4 53.12 -33.21 -41.13
CA ILE A 4 52.14 -32.55 -40.26
C ILE A 4 50.79 -32.53 -41.00
N TYR A 5 49.74 -32.95 -40.30
CA TYR A 5 48.34 -32.71 -40.67
C TYR A 5 47.96 -31.29 -40.24
N THR A 6 47.46 -30.50 -41.18
CA THR A 6 46.82 -29.20 -40.90
C THR A 6 45.37 -29.46 -40.49
N ILE A 7 45.06 -29.29 -39.20
CA ILE A 7 43.69 -29.18 -38.69
C ILE A 7 43.38 -27.69 -38.58
N LEU A 8 42.35 -27.22 -39.28
CA LEU A 8 41.74 -25.92 -39.05
C LEU A 8 41.12 -25.93 -37.64
N LEU A 9 41.66 -25.11 -36.74
CA LEU A 9 41.01 -24.78 -35.48
C LEU A 9 40.15 -23.53 -35.71
N SER A 10 38.84 -23.71 -35.73
CA SER A 10 37.86 -22.65 -35.61
C SER A 10 37.99 -22.04 -34.21
N VAL A 11 38.58 -20.85 -34.10
CA VAL A 11 38.61 -20.09 -32.85
C VAL A 11 37.21 -19.50 -32.65
N PHE A 12 36.41 -20.12 -31.79
CA PHE A 12 35.27 -19.46 -31.16
C PHE A 12 35.83 -18.30 -30.32
N PHE A 13 35.60 -17.06 -30.75
CA PHE A 13 35.75 -15.91 -29.87
C PHE A 13 34.68 -16.05 -28.78
N CYS A 14 35.07 -16.56 -27.60
CA CYS A 14 34.31 -16.30 -26.39
C CYS A 14 34.40 -14.80 -26.12
N ALA A 15 33.33 -14.06 -26.41
CA ALA A 15 33.13 -12.74 -25.86
C ALA A 15 33.26 -12.86 -24.34
N THR A 16 34.27 -12.22 -23.76
CA THR A 16 34.45 -12.16 -22.31
C THR A 16 33.37 -11.25 -21.76
N THR A 17 32.21 -11.82 -21.45
CA THR A 17 31.17 -11.16 -20.65
C THR A 17 31.78 -10.78 -19.31
N ALA A 18 31.54 -9.54 -18.85
CA ALA A 18 31.92 -9.13 -17.50
C ALA A 18 31.36 -10.15 -16.49
N VAL A 19 32.22 -10.74 -15.66
CA VAL A 19 31.82 -11.73 -14.65
C VAL A 19 30.96 -11.01 -13.61
N ALA A 20 29.71 -11.45 -13.48
CA ALA A 20 28.74 -10.87 -12.55
C ALA A 20 29.14 -11.15 -11.10
N GLN A 21 28.91 -10.19 -10.21
CA GLN A 21 28.97 -10.43 -8.78
C GLN A 21 27.68 -11.14 -8.34
N GLU A 22 27.78 -12.39 -7.87
CA GLU A 22 26.63 -13.25 -7.52
C GLU A 22 26.06 -12.98 -6.11
N THR A 23 26.45 -11.88 -5.46
CA THR A 23 25.97 -11.53 -4.12
C THR A 23 25.00 -10.36 -4.19
N ILE A 24 23.75 -10.61 -3.84
CA ILE A 24 22.76 -9.57 -3.60
C ILE A 24 23.14 -8.80 -2.35
N ILE A 25 23.09 -7.47 -2.44
CA ILE A 25 23.26 -6.59 -1.30
C ILE A 25 21.86 -6.28 -0.77
N THR A 26 21.55 -6.76 0.43
CA THR A 26 20.27 -6.49 1.12
C THR A 26 20.40 -5.38 2.17
N GLN A 27 21.63 -5.05 2.58
CA GLN A 27 21.94 -3.96 3.49
C GLN A 27 23.20 -3.22 3.00
N PRO A 28 23.18 -1.88 2.93
CA PRO A 28 24.36 -1.10 2.61
C PRO A 28 25.28 -1.02 3.83
N ALA A 29 26.51 -0.53 3.65
CA ALA A 29 27.33 -0.14 4.79
C ALA A 29 26.70 1.06 5.52
N ASP A 30 26.94 1.18 6.83
CA ASP A 30 26.56 2.36 7.59
C ASP A 30 27.13 3.63 6.95
N GLY A 31 26.37 4.72 6.97
CA GLY A 31 26.76 5.97 6.33
C GLY A 31 25.64 7.01 6.30
N GLU A 32 25.85 8.09 5.55
CA GLU A 32 24.81 9.10 5.33
C GLU A 32 23.74 8.53 4.40
N THR A 33 22.52 8.38 4.90
CA THR A 33 21.36 7.96 4.09
C THR A 33 20.58 9.19 3.63
N ILE A 34 20.33 9.24 2.32
CA ILE A 34 19.56 10.29 1.66
C ILE A 34 18.27 9.69 1.10
N ASN A 35 17.15 10.30 1.46
CA ASN A 35 15.86 10.00 0.85
C ASN A 35 15.73 10.75 -0.46
N LEU A 36 15.40 10.03 -1.52
CA LEU A 36 15.25 10.55 -2.88
C LEU A 36 13.78 10.47 -3.29
N TYR A 37 13.25 11.57 -3.83
CA TYR A 37 12.00 11.63 -4.58
C TYR A 37 12.31 11.38 -6.04
N ARG A 38 11.90 10.21 -6.55
CA ARG A 38 12.29 9.72 -7.87
C ARG A 38 11.18 9.93 -8.90
N THR A 39 11.58 10.31 -10.12
CA THR A 39 10.75 10.30 -11.34
C THR A 39 11.45 9.49 -12.42
N THR A 40 10.73 8.56 -13.04
CA THR A 40 11.31 7.67 -14.04
C THR A 40 10.38 7.34 -15.21
N THR A 41 10.97 6.81 -16.28
CA THR A 41 10.28 6.09 -17.35
C THR A 41 11.06 4.83 -17.67
N GLY A 42 10.38 3.80 -18.17
CA GLY A 42 11.02 2.53 -18.48
C GLY A 42 10.01 1.48 -18.93
N PHE A 43 10.18 0.26 -18.45
CA PHE A 43 9.28 -0.85 -18.69
C PHE A 43 8.96 -1.61 -17.41
N GLU A 44 7.74 -2.08 -17.31
CA GLU A 44 7.30 -3.06 -16.31
C GLU A 44 6.88 -4.37 -16.97
N SER A 45 7.01 -5.49 -16.26
CA SER A 45 6.58 -6.80 -16.76
C SER A 45 5.13 -7.06 -16.40
N VAL A 46 4.26 -7.13 -17.41
CA VAL A 46 2.86 -7.55 -17.28
C VAL A 46 2.64 -8.78 -18.15
N TYR A 47 2.26 -9.90 -17.53
CA TYR A 47 2.16 -11.21 -18.21
C TYR A 47 3.40 -11.57 -19.05
N TYR A 48 4.59 -11.27 -18.52
CA TYR A 48 5.90 -11.45 -19.17
C TYR A 48 6.20 -10.50 -20.35
N TYR A 49 5.31 -9.56 -20.68
CA TYR A 49 5.55 -8.52 -21.68
C TYR A 49 6.04 -7.24 -21.03
N GLY A 50 7.01 -6.58 -21.67
CA GLY A 50 7.43 -5.24 -21.28
C GLY A 50 6.41 -4.21 -21.74
N ILE A 51 5.74 -3.55 -20.80
CA ILE A 51 4.81 -2.44 -21.07
C ILE A 51 5.49 -1.12 -20.66
N PRO A 52 5.37 -0.04 -21.47
CA PRO A 52 5.92 1.25 -21.09
C PRO A 52 5.42 1.71 -19.72
N HIS A 53 6.37 2.06 -18.85
CA HIS A 53 6.13 2.48 -17.49
C HIS A 53 6.57 3.92 -17.28
N LYS A 54 5.82 4.68 -16.47
CA LYS A 54 6.21 6.01 -16.02
C LYS A 54 5.75 6.19 -14.58
N SER A 55 6.61 6.72 -13.73
CA SER A 55 6.26 7.00 -12.33
C SER A 55 6.93 8.26 -11.80
N THR A 56 6.31 8.85 -10.79
CA THR A 56 6.83 9.97 -10.02
C THR A 56 6.34 9.85 -8.57
N GLY A 57 7.13 10.35 -7.62
CA GLY A 57 6.80 10.28 -6.20
C GLY A 57 7.21 8.98 -5.52
N ASP A 58 8.07 8.19 -6.15
CA ASP A 58 8.64 7.01 -5.52
C ASP A 58 9.74 7.36 -4.55
N TRP A 59 9.78 6.63 -3.44
CA TRP A 59 10.82 6.72 -2.45
C TRP A 59 11.94 5.75 -2.79
N GLN A 60 13.16 6.26 -2.77
CA GLN A 60 14.38 5.50 -2.93
C GLN A 60 15.43 6.05 -1.98
N ARG A 61 16.40 5.22 -1.61
CA ARG A 61 17.53 5.64 -0.78
C ARG A 61 18.85 5.61 -1.54
N LEU A 62 19.68 6.62 -1.27
CA LEU A 62 21.09 6.67 -1.62
C LEU A 62 21.90 6.70 -0.33
N VAL A 63 22.94 5.88 -0.22
CA VAL A 63 23.81 5.84 0.96
C VAL A 63 25.25 6.14 0.57
N PHE A 64 25.83 7.17 1.17
CA PHE A 64 27.27 7.40 1.16
C PHE A 64 27.89 6.66 2.33
N GLY A 65 28.41 5.47 2.07
CA GLY A 65 28.91 4.53 3.08
C GLY A 65 30.22 4.98 3.71
N ASN A 66 30.39 4.68 4.99
CA ASN A 66 31.64 4.87 5.74
C ASN A 66 32.79 4.01 5.19
N ASP A 67 32.49 2.99 4.39
CA ASP A 67 33.45 2.18 3.64
C ASP A 67 33.97 2.87 2.36
N GLY A 68 33.55 4.11 2.10
CA GLY A 68 33.90 4.88 0.91
C GLY A 68 33.11 4.50 -0.34
N ALA A 69 32.17 3.57 -0.24
CA ALA A 69 31.30 3.19 -1.35
C ALA A 69 30.02 4.03 -1.37
N VAL A 70 29.32 3.98 -2.51
CA VAL A 70 28.00 4.57 -2.67
C VAL A 70 27.01 3.45 -2.97
N TYR A 71 25.87 3.43 -2.29
CA TYR A 71 24.83 2.43 -2.49
C TYR A 71 23.55 3.08 -2.97
N LEU A 72 22.95 2.54 -4.03
CA LEU A 72 21.64 2.96 -4.52
C LEU A 72 20.65 1.81 -4.33
N GLU A 73 19.58 2.06 -3.58
CA GLU A 73 18.52 1.10 -3.35
C GLU A 73 17.67 0.94 -4.60
N ASN A 74 17.26 -0.28 -4.93
CA ASN A 74 16.22 -0.59 -5.89
C ASN A 74 16.29 0.20 -7.21
N PRO A 75 17.28 -0.08 -8.07
CA PRO A 75 17.61 0.71 -9.26
C PRO A 75 16.53 0.70 -10.35
N LEU A 76 15.56 -0.23 -10.32
CA LEU A 76 14.43 -0.30 -11.24
C LEU A 76 13.12 0.02 -10.49
N ASN A 77 12.38 1.03 -10.93
CA ASN A 77 11.16 1.47 -10.25
C ASN A 77 10.03 0.43 -10.30
N SER A 78 9.84 -0.20 -11.44
CA SER A 78 8.78 -1.18 -11.69
C SER A 78 8.99 -2.54 -10.98
N LEU A 79 10.11 -2.69 -10.26
CA LEU A 79 10.45 -3.92 -9.53
C LEU A 79 11.05 -3.54 -8.17
N TYR A 80 10.25 -3.59 -7.10
CA TYR A 80 10.72 -3.27 -5.75
C TYR A 80 11.32 -4.49 -5.04
N THR A 81 12.62 -4.68 -5.20
CA THR A 81 13.40 -5.83 -4.70
C THR A 81 13.99 -5.63 -3.31
N LYS A 82 14.00 -4.41 -2.78
CA LYS A 82 14.70 -4.03 -1.53
C LYS A 82 16.19 -4.40 -1.52
N THR A 83 16.80 -4.44 -2.71
CA THR A 83 18.24 -4.69 -2.89
C THR A 83 18.99 -3.41 -3.20
N TRP A 84 20.32 -3.48 -3.18
CA TRP A 84 21.21 -2.35 -3.42
C TRP A 84 22.23 -2.68 -4.51
N ILE A 85 22.59 -1.66 -5.30
CA ILE A 85 23.80 -1.70 -6.12
C ILE A 85 24.89 -0.89 -5.44
N LYS A 86 26.13 -1.38 -5.52
CA LYS A 86 27.33 -0.76 -4.93
C LYS A 86 28.19 -0.11 -6.01
N GLY A 87 28.57 1.13 -5.76
CA GLY A 87 29.39 1.95 -6.64
C GLY A 87 30.38 2.79 -5.84
N ARG A 88 30.92 3.82 -6.49
CA ARG A 88 31.85 4.77 -5.88
C ARG A 88 31.71 6.15 -6.50
N ARG A 89 32.09 7.19 -5.76
CA ARG A 89 32.35 8.50 -6.37
C ARG A 89 33.57 8.42 -7.29
N THR A 90 33.52 9.19 -8.38
CA THR A 90 34.60 9.31 -9.36
C THR A 90 34.94 10.79 -9.51
N GLU A 91 35.27 11.27 -10.71
CA GLU A 91 35.66 12.67 -10.91
C GLU A 91 34.46 13.61 -10.76
N GLY A 92 34.66 14.69 -10.01
CA GLY A 92 33.63 15.67 -9.69
C GLY A 92 32.42 15.05 -8.98
N ASP A 93 31.24 15.34 -9.50
CA ASP A 93 29.94 14.93 -8.93
C ASP A 93 29.47 13.55 -9.42
N THR A 94 30.33 12.81 -10.15
CA THR A 94 29.94 11.56 -10.81
C THR A 94 30.01 10.38 -9.85
N ILE A 95 28.93 9.61 -9.74
CA ILE A 95 28.88 8.29 -9.09
C ILE A 95 28.85 7.22 -10.17
N ALA A 96 29.72 6.21 -10.05
CA ALA A 96 29.83 5.12 -11.01
C ALA A 96 29.57 3.75 -10.36
N PHE A 97 28.74 2.94 -11.03
CA PHE A 97 28.43 1.56 -10.68
C PHE A 97 28.95 0.64 -11.79
N GLN A 98 29.77 -0.34 -11.44
CA GLN A 98 30.17 -1.37 -12.39
C GLN A 98 29.06 -2.43 -12.44
N LEU A 99 28.44 -2.60 -13.60
CA LEU A 99 27.47 -3.66 -13.87
C LEU A 99 28.15 -4.84 -14.60
N PRO A 100 27.55 -6.04 -14.58
CA PRO A 100 26.31 -6.42 -13.90
C PRO A 100 26.42 -6.60 -12.38
N GLN A 101 25.34 -6.31 -11.67
CA GLN A 101 25.17 -6.62 -10.24
C GLN A 101 23.83 -7.33 -10.01
N ALA A 102 23.80 -8.35 -9.14
CA ALA A 102 22.58 -9.05 -8.78
C ALA A 102 21.64 -8.12 -7.99
N ILE A 103 20.38 -8.03 -8.43
CA ILE A 103 19.34 -7.18 -7.82
C ILE A 103 18.08 -7.96 -7.45
N TYR A 104 18.01 -9.25 -7.80
CA TYR A 104 16.86 -10.10 -7.53
C TYR A 104 17.31 -11.54 -7.34
N SER A 105 16.68 -12.26 -6.42
CA SER A 105 16.80 -13.72 -6.31
C SER A 105 15.45 -14.35 -5.99
N GLU A 106 15.19 -15.50 -6.59
CA GLU A 106 14.09 -16.40 -6.23
C GLU A 106 14.61 -17.84 -6.17
N GLU A 107 13.95 -18.70 -5.41
CA GLU A 107 14.24 -20.14 -5.45
C GLU A 107 13.57 -20.79 -6.66
N ASP A 108 14.30 -21.62 -7.39
CA ASP A 108 13.72 -22.46 -8.42
C ASP A 108 12.78 -23.48 -7.79
N PHE A 109 11.49 -23.45 -8.15
CA PHE A 109 10.48 -24.35 -7.59
C PHE A 109 10.80 -25.85 -7.77
N SER A 110 11.52 -26.23 -8.82
CA SER A 110 11.83 -27.62 -9.16
C SER A 110 13.13 -28.12 -8.54
N THR A 111 14.13 -27.25 -8.36
CA THR A 111 15.46 -27.64 -7.85
C THR A 111 15.79 -27.08 -6.47
N GLY A 112 15.08 -26.04 -6.00
CA GLY A 112 15.39 -25.29 -4.78
C GLY A 112 16.62 -24.37 -4.92
N GLU A 113 17.25 -24.32 -6.09
CA GLU A 113 18.46 -23.53 -6.31
C GLU A 113 18.13 -22.05 -6.60
N PRO A 114 18.92 -21.09 -6.12
CA PRO A 114 18.65 -19.67 -6.33
C PRO A 114 18.85 -19.27 -7.80
N LYS A 115 17.87 -18.58 -8.36
CA LYS A 115 17.95 -17.88 -9.65
C LYS A 115 18.10 -16.39 -9.44
N TYR A 116 19.08 -15.81 -10.11
CA TYR A 116 19.41 -14.40 -9.99
C TYR A 116 18.97 -13.58 -11.20
N GLY A 117 18.45 -12.38 -10.91
CA GLY A 117 18.29 -11.29 -11.86
C GLY A 117 19.40 -10.26 -11.66
N TYR A 118 20.03 -9.84 -12.76
CA TYR A 118 21.16 -8.92 -12.76
C TYR A 118 20.81 -7.62 -13.47
N LEU A 119 21.21 -6.50 -12.91
CA LEU A 119 21.08 -5.20 -13.56
C LEU A 119 22.19 -5.03 -14.61
N TYR A 120 21.82 -4.73 -15.84
CA TYR A 120 22.74 -4.39 -16.93
C TYR A 120 22.41 -3.02 -17.52
N ARG A 121 23.40 -2.37 -18.14
CA ARG A 121 23.13 -1.43 -19.24
C ARG A 121 22.77 -2.25 -20.48
N ILE A 122 21.67 -1.89 -21.12
CA ILE A 122 21.09 -2.61 -22.26
C ILE A 122 20.80 -1.66 -23.42
N HIS A 123 20.75 -2.20 -24.63
CA HIS A 123 20.37 -1.49 -25.85
C HIS A 123 19.34 -2.31 -26.64
N PRO A 124 18.52 -1.67 -27.49
CA PRO A 124 17.52 -2.37 -28.31
C PRO A 124 18.19 -3.28 -29.35
N GLU A 125 17.59 -4.45 -29.58
CA GLU A 125 17.98 -5.40 -30.61
C GLU A 125 16.74 -6.13 -31.17
N THR A 126 16.82 -6.61 -32.40
CA THR A 126 15.80 -7.50 -32.98
C THR A 126 16.29 -8.94 -32.98
N LYS A 127 15.65 -9.82 -32.19
CA LYS A 127 15.92 -11.27 -32.18
C LYS A 127 14.73 -12.04 -32.73
N ASN A 128 14.96 -12.88 -33.74
CA ASN A 128 13.92 -13.70 -34.37
C ASN A 128 12.68 -12.90 -34.81
N GLY A 129 12.89 -11.68 -35.32
CA GLY A 129 11.81 -10.79 -35.76
C GLY A 129 11.01 -10.13 -34.63
N LYS A 130 11.46 -10.24 -33.37
CA LYS A 130 10.87 -9.55 -32.21
C LYS A 130 11.84 -8.54 -31.64
N GLU A 131 11.33 -7.35 -31.33
CA GLU A 131 12.08 -6.33 -30.60
C GLU A 131 12.33 -6.79 -29.17
N THR A 132 13.55 -6.59 -28.70
CA THR A 132 13.99 -6.93 -27.35
C THR A 132 15.14 -6.02 -26.93
N PHE A 133 15.69 -6.24 -25.74
CA PHE A 133 16.88 -5.57 -25.26
C PHE A 133 17.93 -6.57 -24.86
N VAL A 134 19.19 -6.21 -25.07
CA VAL A 134 20.34 -7.05 -24.69
C VAL A 134 21.41 -6.25 -23.96
N PRO A 135 22.20 -6.90 -23.08
CA PRO A 135 23.33 -6.26 -22.43
C PRO A 135 24.32 -5.65 -23.41
N ASN A 136 24.81 -4.45 -23.08
CA ASN A 136 25.99 -3.88 -23.75
C ASN A 136 27.21 -4.80 -23.59
N GLU A 137 27.90 -5.06 -24.69
CA GLU A 137 29.12 -5.86 -24.70
C GLU A 137 30.35 -5.06 -24.25
N GLY A 138 31.18 -5.66 -23.40
CA GLY A 138 32.39 -5.02 -22.87
C GLY A 138 32.19 -4.42 -21.47
N LYS A 139 33.19 -4.57 -20.60
CA LYS A 139 33.12 -4.17 -19.18
C LYS A 139 32.97 -2.65 -19.03
N GLU A 140 33.65 -1.91 -19.90
CA GLU A 140 33.62 -0.45 -20.00
C GLU A 140 32.25 0.09 -20.40
N LYS A 141 31.49 -0.63 -21.24
CA LYS A 141 30.12 -0.27 -21.64
C LYS A 141 29.06 -0.65 -20.60
N GLN A 142 29.47 -1.32 -19.53
CA GLN A 142 28.64 -1.67 -18.37
C GLN A 142 28.89 -0.76 -17.15
N VAL A 143 29.57 0.38 -17.32
CA VAL A 143 29.70 1.38 -16.25
C VAL A 143 28.47 2.29 -16.28
N LEU A 144 27.56 2.12 -15.33
CA LEU A 144 26.42 3.02 -15.12
C LEU A 144 26.89 4.25 -14.35
N LYS A 145 26.49 5.44 -14.80
CA LYS A 145 26.86 6.71 -14.18
C LYS A 145 25.63 7.48 -13.76
N TYR A 146 25.75 8.13 -12.61
CA TYR A 146 24.86 9.19 -12.17
C TYR A 146 25.67 10.44 -11.86
N VAL A 147 25.06 11.62 -12.01
CA VAL A 147 25.61 12.88 -11.54
C VAL A 147 24.83 13.31 -10.30
N TRP A 148 25.54 13.55 -9.19
CA TRP A 148 24.97 14.03 -7.93
C TRP A 148 25.37 15.49 -7.69
N HIS A 149 24.48 16.42 -8.05
CA HIS A 149 24.74 17.84 -7.96
C HIS A 149 23.53 18.57 -7.39
N ASP A 150 23.75 19.54 -6.49
CA ASP A 150 22.70 20.36 -5.88
C ASP A 150 21.49 19.53 -5.40
N ASN A 151 21.77 18.46 -4.65
CA ASN A 151 20.78 17.53 -4.11
C ASN A 151 19.94 16.77 -5.16
N THR A 152 20.37 16.72 -6.42
CA THR A 152 19.72 16.00 -7.51
C THR A 152 20.63 14.91 -8.05
N LEU A 153 20.07 13.73 -8.25
CA LEU A 153 20.70 12.56 -8.85
C LEU A 153 20.12 12.33 -10.25
N GLU A 154 20.95 12.50 -11.28
CA GLU A 154 20.57 12.31 -12.68
C GLU A 154 21.27 11.11 -13.27
N MET A 155 20.53 10.23 -13.95
CA MET A 155 21.12 9.08 -14.64
C MET A 155 21.69 9.48 -16.00
N VAL A 156 22.91 9.03 -16.30
CA VAL A 156 23.58 9.31 -17.56
C VAL A 156 23.71 8.03 -18.39
N LEU A 157 23.00 8.01 -19.53
CA LEU A 157 23.01 6.93 -20.52
C LEU A 157 23.07 7.52 -21.94
N GLU A 158 23.49 6.70 -22.90
CA GLU A 158 23.34 7.03 -24.32
C GLU A 158 21.84 7.03 -24.72
N PRO A 159 21.41 7.80 -25.75
CA PRO A 159 19.97 8.02 -26.04
C PRO A 159 19.11 6.76 -26.25
N GLU A 160 19.70 5.70 -26.81
CA GLU A 160 19.02 4.42 -27.08
C GLU A 160 19.21 3.38 -25.97
N GLU A 161 20.02 3.68 -24.94
CA GLU A 161 20.29 2.75 -23.85
C GLU A 161 19.29 2.87 -22.72
N MET A 162 19.21 1.80 -21.93
CA MET A 162 18.47 1.71 -20.68
C MET A 162 19.30 0.94 -19.65
N ILE A 163 18.86 0.95 -18.40
CA ILE A 163 19.22 -0.14 -17.48
C ILE A 163 18.07 -1.13 -17.41
N GLY A 164 18.35 -2.41 -17.22
CA GLY A 164 17.28 -3.38 -17.03
C GLY A 164 17.75 -4.68 -16.43
N MET A 165 16.79 -5.46 -15.98
CA MET A 165 17.07 -6.76 -15.39
C MET A 165 17.21 -7.80 -16.48
N CYS A 166 18.31 -8.55 -16.46
CA CYS A 166 18.54 -9.70 -17.31
C CYS A 166 18.88 -10.93 -16.47
N ARG A 167 18.62 -12.11 -17.03
CA ARG A 167 19.16 -13.37 -16.51
C ARG A 167 20.67 -13.43 -16.74
N SER A 168 21.35 -14.39 -16.10
CA SER A 168 22.77 -14.68 -16.34
C SER A 168 23.11 -14.95 -17.82
N THR A 169 22.13 -15.39 -18.61
CA THR A 169 22.25 -15.59 -20.06
C THR A 169 22.18 -14.29 -20.88
N GLY A 170 21.98 -13.14 -20.24
CA GLY A 170 21.71 -11.85 -20.89
C GLY A 170 20.29 -11.69 -21.42
N ALA A 171 19.38 -12.64 -21.15
CA ALA A 171 17.98 -12.51 -21.55
C ALA A 171 17.27 -11.47 -20.68
N TRP A 172 16.74 -10.42 -21.31
CA TRP A 172 15.95 -9.38 -20.64
C TRP A 172 14.66 -9.94 -20.05
N THR A 173 14.29 -9.46 -18.85
CA THR A 173 13.13 -9.94 -18.09
C THR A 173 11.96 -8.95 -18.10
N SER A 174 11.86 -8.11 -19.12
CA SER A 174 10.78 -7.12 -19.30
C SER A 174 10.75 -5.95 -18.29
N TYR A 175 11.74 -5.87 -17.38
CA TYR A 175 11.91 -4.74 -16.46
C TYR A 175 13.07 -3.85 -16.92
N ALA A 176 12.84 -2.55 -17.06
CA ALA A 176 13.86 -1.59 -17.44
C ALA A 176 13.57 -0.17 -16.93
N GLU A 177 14.61 0.65 -16.84
CA GLU A 177 14.57 2.08 -16.57
C GLU A 177 15.32 2.82 -17.68
N LYS A 178 14.64 3.74 -18.36
CA LYS A 178 15.19 4.57 -19.44
C LYS A 178 15.62 5.94 -18.93
N THR A 179 14.70 6.67 -18.31
CA THR A 179 14.99 7.99 -17.73
C THR A 179 14.90 7.92 -16.23
N TYR A 180 15.79 8.60 -15.54
CA TYR A 180 15.76 8.69 -14.09
C TYR A 180 16.27 10.07 -13.69
N SER A 181 15.49 10.72 -12.83
CA SER A 181 15.87 11.90 -12.07
C SER A 181 15.34 11.73 -10.66
N ALA A 182 16.14 12.08 -9.65
CA ALA A 182 15.67 12.09 -8.28
C ALA A 182 16.25 13.25 -7.48
N THR A 183 15.46 13.84 -6.59
CA THR A 183 15.89 14.94 -5.74
C THR A 183 15.84 14.53 -4.28
N ARG A 184 16.81 14.98 -3.46
CA ARG A 184 16.75 14.80 -2.01
C ARG A 184 15.45 15.40 -1.48
N LYS A 185 14.68 14.57 -0.78
CA LYS A 185 13.48 15.00 -0.07
C LYS A 185 13.42 14.25 1.26
N ASP A 186 13.83 14.95 2.31
CA ASP A 186 13.79 14.39 3.66
C ASP A 186 12.34 14.20 4.12
N ASP A 187 12.14 13.29 5.08
CA ASP A 187 10.82 12.98 5.60
C ASP A 187 10.20 14.16 6.35
N ASN A 188 8.87 14.17 6.46
CA ASN A 188 8.15 15.23 7.13
C ASN A 188 8.33 15.11 8.65
N LYS A 189 8.93 16.14 9.27
CA LYS A 189 9.14 16.22 10.72
C LYS A 189 8.15 17.16 11.42
N LEU A 190 7.13 17.64 10.69
CA LEU A 190 6.13 18.52 11.24
C LEU A 190 5.33 17.81 12.34
N THR A 191 5.32 18.41 13.52
CA THR A 191 4.47 18.02 14.65
C THR A 191 3.84 19.28 15.23
N PRO A 192 2.62 19.22 15.78
CA PRO A 192 2.09 20.27 16.62
C PRO A 192 3.06 20.57 17.78
N PRO A 193 3.20 21.84 18.20
CA PRO A 193 3.94 22.22 19.40
C PRO A 193 3.41 21.49 20.64
N ALA A 194 4.26 21.29 21.65
CA ALA A 194 3.84 20.67 22.90
C ALA A 194 2.75 21.45 23.65
N SER A 195 2.63 22.76 23.40
CA SER A 195 1.56 23.63 23.90
C SER A 195 0.22 23.46 23.16
N ALA A 196 0.24 22.86 21.97
CA ALA A 196 -0.95 22.73 21.14
C ALA A 196 -1.97 21.80 21.80
N LYS A 197 -3.24 22.23 21.81
CA LYS A 197 -4.32 21.37 22.28
C LYS A 197 -4.64 20.36 21.17
N SER A 198 -4.26 19.11 21.40
CA SER A 198 -4.42 18.00 20.44
C SER A 198 -5.62 17.14 20.79
N TYR A 199 -6.28 16.61 19.77
CA TYR A 199 -7.47 15.77 19.88
C TYR A 199 -7.37 14.56 18.97
N ASP A 200 -7.83 13.41 19.47
CA ASP A 200 -8.26 12.31 18.60
C ASP A 200 -9.59 12.72 17.96
N GLY A 201 -9.64 12.63 16.63
CA GLY A 201 -10.80 12.97 15.82
C GLY A 201 -11.36 11.75 15.09
N LEU A 202 -12.64 11.82 14.76
CA LEU A 202 -13.29 10.87 13.88
C LEU A 202 -13.88 11.65 12.70
N MET A 203 -13.34 11.38 11.52
CA MET A 203 -13.78 11.99 10.28
C MET A 203 -14.92 11.19 9.67
N LEU A 204 -16.09 11.80 9.58
CA LEU A 204 -17.19 11.35 8.74
C LEU A 204 -17.01 11.94 7.35
N TYR A 205 -16.96 11.10 6.33
CA TYR A 205 -16.81 11.51 4.94
C TYR A 205 -17.69 10.66 4.03
N MET A 206 -17.82 11.10 2.78
CA MET A 206 -18.42 10.33 1.70
C MET A 206 -17.30 9.80 0.79
N ASP A 207 -17.30 8.50 0.50
CA ASP A 207 -16.37 7.91 -0.47
C ASP A 207 -16.78 8.24 -1.92
N MET A 208 -16.00 7.75 -2.89
CA MET A 208 -16.25 8.01 -4.30
C MET A 208 -17.51 7.29 -4.84
N GLU A 209 -17.98 6.25 -4.16
CA GLU A 209 -19.24 5.55 -4.47
C GLU A 209 -20.47 6.21 -3.84
N GLY A 210 -20.27 7.27 -3.05
CA GLY A 210 -21.36 7.99 -2.39
C GLY A 210 -21.81 7.37 -1.06
N LYS A 211 -21.04 6.45 -0.49
CA LYS A 211 -21.32 5.84 0.82
C LYS A 211 -20.61 6.63 1.92
N SER A 212 -21.26 6.73 3.07
CA SER A 212 -20.67 7.38 4.24
C SER A 212 -19.72 6.43 4.96
N GLN A 213 -18.55 6.95 5.35
CA GLN A 213 -17.48 6.21 6.00
C GLN A 213 -16.96 7.01 7.20
N LEU A 214 -16.36 6.31 8.17
CA LEU A 214 -15.69 6.91 9.32
C LEU A 214 -14.21 6.54 9.31
N TYR A 215 -13.36 7.52 9.58
CA TYR A 215 -11.92 7.34 9.62
C TYR A 215 -11.27 8.10 10.79
N PRO A 216 -10.49 7.43 11.65
CA PRO A 216 -9.76 8.09 12.73
C PRO A 216 -8.68 9.03 12.20
N VAL A 217 -8.66 10.24 12.73
CA VAL A 217 -7.67 11.28 12.42
C VAL A 217 -7.19 11.95 13.71
N LYS A 218 -6.19 12.81 13.62
CA LYS A 218 -5.84 13.74 14.70
C LYS A 218 -5.93 15.18 14.24
N TYR A 219 -6.26 16.07 15.16
CA TYR A 219 -6.23 17.50 14.88
C TYR A 219 -5.80 18.29 16.10
N ALA A 220 -5.16 19.44 15.89
CA ALA A 220 -4.69 20.29 16.95
C ALA A 220 -4.80 21.77 16.59
N PHE A 221 -4.85 22.62 17.61
CA PHE A 221 -4.80 24.08 17.47
C PHE A 221 -3.76 24.68 18.42
N ASP A 222 -3.01 25.66 17.92
CA ASP A 222 -2.10 26.48 18.72
C ASP A 222 -2.19 27.95 18.26
N GLY A 223 -2.92 28.78 19.01
CA GLY A 223 -3.23 30.15 18.59
C GLY A 223 -3.95 30.19 17.23
N ASN A 224 -3.27 30.71 16.21
CA ASN A 224 -3.75 30.78 14.83
C ASN A 224 -3.26 29.62 13.95
N ASP A 225 -2.48 28.69 14.48
CA ASP A 225 -2.06 27.50 13.75
C ASP A 225 -3.08 26.36 13.95
N ALA A 226 -3.32 25.62 12.87
CA ALA A 226 -4.15 24.42 12.88
C ALA A 226 -3.35 23.25 12.29
N TYR A 227 -3.58 22.05 12.82
CA TYR A 227 -2.89 20.84 12.40
C TYR A 227 -3.90 19.74 12.15
N LEU A 228 -3.64 18.94 11.11
CA LEU A 228 -4.43 17.76 10.77
C LEU A 228 -3.47 16.61 10.49
N GLY A 229 -3.71 15.44 11.09
CA GLY A 229 -2.79 14.32 11.06
C GLY A 229 -3.48 12.96 11.00
N ASP A 230 -2.66 11.92 10.85
CA ASP A 230 -3.09 10.52 10.70
C ASP A 230 -4.02 10.25 9.50
N LEU A 231 -3.88 11.08 8.45
CA LEU A 231 -4.75 11.11 7.26
C LEU A 231 -4.66 9.90 6.33
N SER A 232 -3.71 9.00 6.54
CA SER A 232 -3.53 7.77 5.75
C SER A 232 -3.27 6.58 6.67
N ALA A 233 -3.71 5.39 6.24
CA ALA A 233 -3.54 4.16 7.02
C ALA A 233 -2.05 3.79 7.16
N ASN A 234 -1.25 4.05 6.12
CA ASN A 234 0.16 3.66 6.08
C ASN A 234 1.10 4.72 6.69
N VAL A 235 0.62 5.97 6.83
CA VAL A 235 1.46 7.13 7.20
C VAL A 235 0.91 7.78 8.49
N LYS A 236 1.03 7.04 9.60
CA LYS A 236 0.59 7.46 10.95
C LYS A 236 1.68 8.25 11.68
N GLY A 237 1.27 9.20 12.52
CA GLY A 237 2.13 10.12 13.26
C GLY A 237 2.46 11.42 12.52
N TYR A 238 2.05 11.54 11.26
CA TYR A 238 2.34 12.68 10.39
C TYR A 238 1.25 13.73 10.39
N TRP A 239 1.65 14.98 10.13
CA TRP A 239 0.80 16.16 10.21
C TRP A 239 0.99 17.08 9.03
N ILE A 240 -0.08 17.78 8.66
CA ILE A 240 -0.06 18.97 7.82
C ILE A 240 -0.43 20.20 8.65
N LYS A 241 0.09 21.36 8.27
CA LYS A 241 -0.14 22.64 8.96
C LYS A 241 -0.99 23.57 8.10
N GLY A 242 -1.94 24.22 8.73
CA GLY A 242 -2.75 25.30 8.18
C GLY A 242 -2.88 26.46 9.16
N THR A 243 -3.71 27.42 8.79
CA THR A 243 -3.95 28.64 9.57
C THR A 243 -5.44 28.75 9.91
N LYS A 244 -5.73 29.07 11.16
CA LYS A 244 -7.06 29.37 11.70
C LYS A 244 -7.24 30.88 11.85
N ASN A 245 -8.29 31.40 11.22
CA ASN A 245 -8.76 32.78 11.38
C ASN A 245 -10.26 32.77 11.70
N GLY A 246 -10.59 32.99 12.99
CA GLY A 246 -11.96 32.89 13.48
C GLY A 246 -12.55 31.49 13.25
N THR A 247 -13.57 31.43 12.40
CA THR A 247 -14.26 30.19 12.00
C THR A 247 -13.69 29.55 10.74
N THR A 248 -12.68 30.14 10.10
CA THR A 248 -12.08 29.59 8.87
C THR A 248 -10.74 28.95 9.19
N VAL A 249 -10.52 27.73 8.72
CA VAL A 249 -9.24 27.01 8.82
C VAL A 249 -8.79 26.64 7.42
N THR A 250 -7.62 27.14 7.01
CA THR A 250 -7.11 26.99 5.65
C THR A 250 -5.79 26.22 5.67
N PHE A 251 -5.74 25.10 4.95
CA PHE A 251 -4.51 24.37 4.66
C PHE A 251 -4.03 24.71 3.24
N PRO A 252 -2.71 24.63 2.97
CA PRO A 252 -2.19 24.74 1.62
C PRO A 252 -2.92 23.79 0.65
N ARG A 253 -2.98 24.18 -0.63
CA ARG A 253 -3.56 23.36 -1.71
C ARG A 253 -3.04 21.92 -1.67
N THR A 254 -1.74 21.78 -1.47
CA THR A 254 -1.01 20.51 -1.38
C THR A 254 -0.02 20.62 -0.24
N SER A 255 -0.02 19.63 0.64
CA SER A 255 0.86 19.54 1.80
C SER A 255 1.54 18.19 1.82
N PHE A 256 2.86 18.17 1.97
CA PHE A 256 3.61 16.92 2.11
C PHE A 256 3.27 16.28 3.46
N LEU A 257 2.78 15.03 3.44
CA LEU A 257 2.41 14.30 4.63
C LEU A 257 3.61 13.53 5.20
N GLY A 258 4.34 12.79 4.36
CA GLY A 258 5.47 11.97 4.80
C GLY A 258 5.81 10.86 3.80
N ILE A 259 6.68 9.94 4.19
CA ILE A 259 7.06 8.78 3.37
C ILE A 259 6.27 7.53 3.83
N ASP A 260 5.60 6.86 2.88
CA ASP A 260 5.07 5.51 3.09
C ASP A 260 6.16 4.49 2.78
N HIS A 261 6.79 3.97 3.82
CA HIS A 261 7.84 2.94 3.69
C HIS A 261 7.30 1.55 3.30
N THR A 262 5.97 1.33 3.37
CA THR A 262 5.34 0.07 3.00
C THR A 262 5.19 -0.03 1.49
N THR A 263 4.66 1.03 0.87
CA THR A 263 4.48 1.12 -0.60
C THR A 263 5.65 1.81 -1.30
N ALA A 264 6.64 2.26 -0.53
CA ALA A 264 7.85 2.92 -0.98
C ALA A 264 7.58 4.19 -1.82
N CYS A 265 6.80 5.11 -1.27
CA CYS A 265 6.48 6.36 -1.95
C CYS A 265 6.33 7.56 -1.02
N TYR A 266 6.33 8.76 -1.58
CA TYR A 266 5.94 9.97 -0.87
C TYR A 266 4.42 10.08 -0.82
N VAL A 267 3.90 10.71 0.22
CA VAL A 267 2.46 10.90 0.41
C VAL A 267 2.17 12.36 0.67
N TYR A 268 1.13 12.85 -0.02
CA TYR A 268 0.67 14.23 0.03
C TYR A 268 -0.81 14.28 0.39
N ALA A 269 -1.20 15.33 1.10
CA ALA A 269 -2.58 15.68 1.35
C ALA A 269 -2.92 16.94 0.56
N SER A 270 -3.94 16.88 -0.29
CA SER A 270 -4.35 17.99 -1.14
C SER A 270 -5.85 18.27 -1.09
N SER A 271 -6.20 19.51 -1.43
CA SER A 271 -7.54 19.86 -1.87
C SER A 271 -7.86 19.11 -3.17
N GLY A 272 -9.08 18.60 -3.27
CA GLY A 272 -9.57 17.85 -4.43
C GLY A 272 -10.80 18.47 -5.08
N ILE A 273 -10.96 18.21 -6.37
CA ILE A 273 -12.14 18.49 -7.18
C ILE A 273 -12.61 17.21 -7.86
N MET A 274 -13.87 17.17 -8.28
CA MET A 274 -14.35 16.07 -9.14
C MET A 274 -13.89 16.32 -10.59
N GLY A 275 -13.20 15.34 -11.15
CA GLY A 275 -12.76 15.32 -12.55
C GLY A 275 -13.12 14.00 -13.23
N LYS A 276 -12.55 13.76 -14.40
CA LYS A 276 -12.77 12.54 -15.18
C LYS A 276 -11.47 11.74 -15.33
N GLY A 277 -11.56 10.43 -15.10
CA GLY A 277 -10.53 9.45 -15.42
C GLY A 277 -10.93 8.60 -16.61
N LYS A 278 -10.00 7.83 -17.16
CA LYS A 278 -10.28 6.79 -18.16
C LYS A 278 -9.76 5.45 -17.66
N ASN A 279 -10.55 4.39 -17.78
CA ASN A 279 -10.10 3.03 -17.46
C ASN A 279 -9.17 2.49 -18.58
N GLU A 280 -8.67 1.28 -18.43
CA GLU A 280 -7.81 0.62 -19.43
C GLU A 280 -8.47 0.46 -20.81
N MET A 281 -9.81 0.39 -20.84
CA MET A 281 -10.62 0.29 -22.06
C MET A 281 -10.93 1.66 -22.68
N GLY A 282 -10.55 2.76 -22.01
CA GLY A 282 -10.79 4.13 -22.44
C GLY A 282 -12.12 4.74 -21.98
N ASP A 283 -12.93 4.01 -21.19
CA ASP A 283 -14.20 4.50 -20.67
C ASP A 283 -13.99 5.57 -19.60
N GLU A 284 -14.76 6.64 -19.68
CA GLU A 284 -14.68 7.74 -18.72
C GLU A 284 -15.44 7.43 -17.42
N PHE A 285 -14.83 7.78 -16.29
CA PHE A 285 -15.45 7.67 -14.96
C PHE A 285 -15.12 8.90 -14.11
N ASP A 286 -15.96 9.17 -13.10
CA ASP A 286 -15.70 10.25 -12.14
C ASP A 286 -14.55 9.87 -11.20
N LYS A 287 -13.55 10.76 -11.08
CA LYS A 287 -12.44 10.59 -10.14
C LYS A 287 -12.16 11.89 -9.38
N ALA A 288 -11.56 11.77 -8.20
CA ALA A 288 -11.01 12.93 -7.52
C ALA A 288 -9.70 13.37 -8.24
N CYS A 289 -9.55 14.67 -8.47
CA CYS A 289 -8.37 15.30 -9.07
C CYS A 289 -7.85 16.38 -8.12
N ILE A 290 -6.53 16.64 -8.15
CA ILE A 290 -5.92 17.69 -7.33
C ILE A 290 -6.51 19.05 -7.71
N GLY A 291 -7.24 19.69 -6.80
CA GLY A 291 -7.84 21.02 -6.99
C GLY A 291 -6.78 22.12 -6.95
N SER A 292 -7.01 23.28 -7.58
CA SER A 292 -6.07 24.42 -7.61
C SER A 292 -6.06 25.28 -6.34
N GLU A 293 -7.15 25.22 -5.58
CA GLU A 293 -7.39 26.08 -4.43
C GLU A 293 -6.94 25.46 -3.10
N PRO A 294 -6.63 26.27 -2.08
CA PRO A 294 -6.42 25.80 -0.72
C PRO A 294 -7.55 24.94 -0.19
N LEU A 295 -7.24 24.02 0.73
CA LEU A 295 -8.25 23.23 1.43
C LEU A 295 -8.80 24.03 2.61
N VAL A 296 -10.07 24.42 2.52
CA VAL A 296 -10.71 25.31 3.51
C VAL A 296 -11.78 24.56 4.29
N PHE A 297 -11.69 24.63 5.61
CA PHE A 297 -12.65 24.13 6.58
C PHE A 297 -13.33 25.28 7.33
N THR A 298 -14.59 25.06 7.70
CA THR A 298 -15.30 25.83 8.71
C THR A 298 -15.10 25.15 10.07
N TYR A 299 -14.67 25.92 11.05
CA TYR A 299 -14.50 25.51 12.44
C TYR A 299 -15.66 26.00 13.32
N ASP A 300 -16.35 25.07 13.96
CA ASP A 300 -17.35 25.33 15.00
C ASP A 300 -16.69 25.17 16.38
N ALA A 301 -16.40 26.30 17.03
CA ALA A 301 -15.75 26.32 18.34
C ALA A 301 -16.63 25.77 19.48
N THR A 302 -17.96 25.77 19.32
CA THR A 302 -18.89 25.26 20.35
C THR A 302 -18.89 23.75 20.36
N LYS A 303 -18.83 23.13 19.17
CA LYS A 303 -18.81 21.67 19.01
C LYS A 303 -17.40 21.09 18.91
N ASN A 304 -16.39 21.93 18.73
CA ASN A 304 -15.01 21.54 18.42
C ASN A 304 -14.94 20.66 17.15
N GLU A 305 -15.58 21.14 16.07
CA GLU A 305 -15.72 20.42 14.80
C GLU A 305 -15.11 21.21 13.64
N LEU A 306 -14.47 20.50 12.70
CA LEU A 306 -14.05 21.02 11.40
C LEU A 306 -14.92 20.40 10.31
N SER A 307 -15.45 21.20 9.39
CA SER A 307 -16.26 20.71 8.28
C SER A 307 -15.91 21.41 6.98
N THR A 308 -15.95 20.70 5.86
CA THR A 308 -15.81 21.30 4.53
C THR A 308 -16.77 20.67 3.53
N LYS A 309 -17.12 21.45 2.49
CA LYS A 309 -17.80 20.94 1.29
C LYS A 309 -16.81 20.52 0.20
N GLY A 310 -15.51 20.65 0.45
CA GLY A 310 -14.44 20.21 -0.46
C GLY A 310 -14.19 18.71 -0.41
N ILE A 311 -13.14 18.31 -1.11
CA ILE A 311 -12.57 16.96 -1.08
C ILE A 311 -11.15 17.08 -0.49
N LEU A 312 -10.82 16.23 0.46
CA LEU A 312 -9.45 16.02 0.92
C LEU A 312 -8.92 14.75 0.25
N MET A 313 -7.79 14.83 -0.45
CA MET A 313 -7.19 13.73 -1.18
C MET A 313 -5.84 13.34 -0.58
N ILE A 314 -5.55 12.05 -0.57
CA ILE A 314 -4.25 11.48 -0.21
C ILE A 314 -3.66 10.77 -1.44
N HIS A 315 -2.45 11.16 -1.85
CA HIS A 315 -1.88 10.72 -3.12
C HIS A 315 -0.34 10.68 -3.13
N LYS A 316 0.22 9.97 -4.11
CA LYS A 316 1.64 9.61 -4.22
C LYS A 316 2.59 10.73 -4.69
N SER A 317 2.10 11.74 -5.39
CA SER A 317 2.96 12.72 -6.06
C SER A 317 2.42 14.15 -6.04
N GLU A 318 3.30 15.14 -5.96
CA GLU A 318 2.95 16.56 -5.95
C GLU A 318 2.29 17.04 -7.25
N ASP A 319 2.73 16.49 -8.39
CA ASP A 319 2.50 17.09 -9.71
C ASP A 319 1.59 16.29 -10.66
N ASP A 320 1.12 15.09 -10.28
CA ASP A 320 0.39 14.22 -11.21
C ASP A 320 -0.93 13.65 -10.69
N ASP A 321 -2.03 14.19 -11.22
CA ASP A 321 -3.39 13.63 -11.06
C ASP A 321 -3.60 12.31 -11.82
N ARG A 322 -2.69 12.00 -12.76
CA ARG A 322 -2.75 10.81 -13.62
C ARG A 322 -1.99 9.64 -13.03
N SER A 323 -1.31 9.84 -11.89
CA SER A 323 -0.78 8.71 -11.14
C SER A 323 -1.96 7.85 -10.68
N THR A 324 -1.91 6.58 -11.02
CA THR A 324 -2.91 5.53 -10.72
C THR A 324 -3.03 5.20 -9.23
N PHE A 325 -2.43 6.01 -8.34
CA PHE A 325 -2.32 5.73 -6.91
C PHE A 325 -2.82 6.91 -6.07
N ILE A 326 -4.09 7.26 -6.27
CA ILE A 326 -4.87 7.94 -5.23
C ILE A 326 -5.10 6.90 -4.13
N PHE A 327 -4.60 7.17 -2.94
CA PHE A 327 -4.79 6.28 -1.79
C PHE A 327 -6.20 6.45 -1.23
N ASP A 328 -6.58 7.70 -0.97
CA ASP A 328 -7.84 8.03 -0.31
C ASP A 328 -8.43 9.33 -0.86
N ALA A 329 -9.76 9.38 -0.96
CA ALA A 329 -10.51 10.59 -1.28
C ALA A 329 -11.66 10.75 -0.28
N TYR A 330 -11.55 11.76 0.58
CA TYR A 330 -12.53 12.09 1.60
C TYR A 330 -13.40 13.24 1.12
N ARG A 331 -14.60 12.95 0.59
CA ARG A 331 -15.53 14.00 0.18
C ARG A 331 -16.33 14.49 1.38
N TYR A 332 -16.55 15.80 1.42
CA TYR A 332 -17.30 16.49 2.46
C TYR A 332 -16.89 16.12 3.90
N PRO A 333 -15.58 16.11 4.26
CA PRO A 333 -15.15 15.76 5.61
C PRO A 333 -15.82 16.59 6.69
N LEU A 334 -16.34 15.89 7.70
CA LEU A 334 -16.73 16.41 9.01
C LEU A 334 -15.89 15.72 10.07
N ILE A 335 -15.03 16.46 10.75
CA ILE A 335 -14.13 15.97 11.80
C ILE A 335 -14.65 16.48 13.13
N SER A 336 -15.01 15.55 14.01
CA SER A 336 -15.44 15.83 15.37
C SER A 336 -14.50 15.13 16.35
N GLN A 337 -14.44 15.62 17.60
CA GLN A 337 -13.69 14.93 18.66
C GLN A 337 -14.22 13.50 18.83
N TRP A 338 -13.32 12.53 18.84
CA TRP A 338 -13.69 11.13 18.99
C TRP A 338 -13.75 10.74 20.47
N ASN A 339 -14.96 10.54 20.97
CA ASN A 339 -15.18 9.94 22.28
C ASN A 339 -15.14 8.41 22.16
N LYS A 340 -13.94 7.82 22.26
CA LYS A 340 -13.74 6.38 22.19
C LYS A 340 -14.52 5.70 23.32
N LYS A 341 -15.42 4.78 22.95
CA LYS A 341 -16.19 3.97 23.89
C LYS A 341 -15.90 2.51 23.64
N ALA A 342 -15.35 1.84 24.65
CA ALA A 342 -15.24 0.39 24.65
C ALA A 342 -16.66 -0.21 24.56
N ALA A 343 -16.86 -1.10 23.59
CA ALA A 343 -18.08 -1.88 23.45
C ALA A 343 -17.77 -3.19 22.72
N ALA A 344 -18.65 -4.17 22.87
CA ALA A 344 -18.57 -5.40 22.09
C ALA A 344 -18.72 -5.08 20.59
N PRO A 345 -17.85 -5.62 19.71
CA PRO A 345 -18.03 -5.47 18.27
C PRO A 345 -19.30 -6.18 17.79
N MET A 346 -19.79 -5.80 16.61
CA MET A 346 -20.79 -6.63 15.93
C MET A 346 -20.23 -8.02 15.62
N PRO A 347 -21.07 -9.08 15.68
CA PRO A 347 -20.63 -10.43 15.32
C PRO A 347 -20.07 -10.51 13.90
N PRO A 348 -19.00 -11.29 13.67
CA PRO A 348 -18.52 -11.57 12.32
C PRO A 348 -19.62 -12.22 11.47
N LYS A 349 -19.63 -11.95 10.16
CA LYS A 349 -20.48 -12.69 9.21
C LYS A 349 -19.61 -13.66 8.43
N LEU A 350 -19.88 -14.95 8.57
CA LEU A 350 -19.20 -16.01 7.81
C LEU A 350 -19.81 -16.08 6.40
N THR A 351 -18.98 -16.02 5.38
CA THR A 351 -19.41 -15.88 3.97
C THR A 351 -19.11 -17.09 3.11
N ALA A 352 -18.03 -17.83 3.40
CA ALA A 352 -17.71 -19.07 2.71
C ALA A 352 -16.86 -20.00 3.59
N TYR A 353 -17.02 -21.31 3.39
CA TYR A 353 -16.23 -22.34 4.04
C TYR A 353 -15.66 -23.29 2.98
N GLN A 354 -14.39 -23.64 3.14
CA GLN A 354 -13.70 -24.67 2.38
C GLN A 354 -13.23 -25.76 3.35
N PRO A 355 -13.59 -27.04 3.14
CA PRO A 355 -13.09 -28.12 3.95
C PRO A 355 -11.58 -28.27 3.79
N TYR A 356 -10.91 -28.68 4.87
CA TYR A 356 -9.51 -29.08 4.79
C TYR A 356 -9.40 -30.40 4.03
N ASP A 357 -8.60 -30.41 2.96
CA ASP A 357 -8.33 -31.59 2.16
C ASP A 357 -6.83 -31.93 2.30
N PRO A 358 -6.46 -33.02 2.99
CA PRO A 358 -5.07 -33.42 3.08
C PRO A 358 -4.56 -34.00 1.74
N GLU A 359 -3.28 -33.72 1.44
CA GLU A 359 -2.42 -34.27 0.37
C GLU A 359 -2.84 -35.64 -0.25
N PRO A 360 -2.55 -35.89 -1.56
CA PRO A 360 -1.44 -35.29 -2.31
C PRO A 360 -1.80 -34.12 -3.25
N TRP A 361 -3.08 -33.74 -3.31
CA TRP A 361 -3.54 -32.61 -4.15
C TRP A 361 -4.53 -31.68 -3.42
N GLY A 362 -4.74 -31.92 -2.13
CA GLY A 362 -5.71 -31.19 -1.31
C GLY A 362 -5.22 -29.82 -0.84
N GLY A 363 -6.16 -28.94 -0.49
CA GLY A 363 -5.89 -27.57 -0.05
C GLY A 363 -6.14 -27.34 1.45
N PRO A 364 -5.67 -26.22 2.02
CA PRO A 364 -5.98 -25.86 3.39
C PRO A 364 -7.49 -25.71 3.60
N GLY A 365 -7.96 -25.95 4.83
CA GLY A 365 -9.29 -25.51 5.23
C GLY A 365 -9.35 -23.99 5.18
N GLY A 366 -10.50 -23.43 4.81
CA GLY A 366 -10.65 -21.99 4.59
C GLY A 366 -11.95 -21.47 5.18
N LEU A 367 -11.90 -20.27 5.76
CA LEU A 367 -13.09 -19.55 6.21
C LEU A 367 -12.99 -18.10 5.73
N GLN A 368 -13.95 -17.68 4.91
CA GLN A 368 -14.13 -16.28 4.54
C GLN A 368 -15.18 -15.63 5.43
N PHE A 369 -14.95 -14.37 5.77
CA PHE A 369 -15.80 -13.65 6.70
C PHE A 369 -15.65 -12.13 6.54
N THR A 370 -16.63 -11.41 7.06
CA THR A 370 -16.55 -9.95 7.21
C THR A 370 -16.56 -9.56 8.69
N LEU A 371 -15.72 -8.61 9.02
CA LEU A 371 -15.60 -8.00 10.34
C LEU A 371 -16.19 -6.58 10.30
N SER A 372 -16.64 -6.09 11.45
CA SER A 372 -17.10 -4.71 11.60
C SER A 372 -16.26 -3.95 12.62
N TYR A 373 -15.99 -2.68 12.33
CA TYR A 373 -15.40 -1.72 13.26
C TYR A 373 -16.45 -1.08 14.18
N TYR A 374 -17.70 -1.51 14.12
CA TYR A 374 -18.80 -0.93 14.89
C TYR A 374 -19.33 -1.90 15.93
N SER A 375 -19.76 -1.35 17.07
CA SER A 375 -20.66 -2.06 17.99
C SER A 375 -22.09 -2.16 17.41
N PRO A 376 -22.97 -3.02 17.96
CA PRO A 376 -24.39 -3.01 17.61
C PRO A 376 -25.09 -1.66 17.76
N ASP A 377 -24.63 -0.80 18.67
CA ASP A 377 -25.12 0.57 18.87
C ASP A 377 -24.45 1.61 17.94
N PHE A 378 -23.76 1.16 16.89
CA PHE A 378 -23.08 2.02 15.89
C PHE A 378 -21.97 2.94 16.43
N ASN A 379 -21.41 2.63 17.60
CA ASN A 379 -20.16 3.27 18.02
C ASN A 379 -19.01 2.72 17.16
N TYR A 380 -18.26 3.61 16.51
CA TYR A 380 -17.01 3.25 15.86
C TYR A 380 -15.97 2.93 16.93
N LEU A 381 -15.49 1.69 16.93
CA LEU A 381 -14.57 1.13 17.90
C LEU A 381 -13.13 1.41 17.49
N ASP A 382 -12.26 1.58 18.47
CA ASP A 382 -10.84 1.80 18.21
C ASP A 382 -10.21 0.54 17.57
N PRO A 383 -9.75 0.62 16.30
CA PRO A 383 -9.18 -0.52 15.59
C PRO A 383 -7.98 -1.17 16.27
N THR A 384 -7.23 -0.41 17.10
CA THR A 384 -6.06 -0.92 17.82
C THR A 384 -6.43 -1.90 18.94
N HIS A 385 -7.71 -1.92 19.33
CA HIS A 385 -8.27 -2.79 20.34
C HIS A 385 -9.17 -3.88 19.74
N LEU A 386 -9.22 -4.05 18.41
CA LEU A 386 -10.06 -5.05 17.75
C LEU A 386 -9.29 -6.31 17.35
N TYR A 387 -9.84 -7.46 17.76
CA TYR A 387 -9.28 -8.78 17.52
C TYR A 387 -10.36 -9.76 17.09
N TYR A 388 -9.97 -10.88 16.46
CA TYR A 388 -10.85 -12.02 16.24
C TYR A 388 -10.21 -13.34 16.68
N ASN A 389 -11.06 -14.31 17.02
CA ASN A 389 -10.67 -15.69 17.31
C ASN A 389 -11.39 -16.65 16.37
N LEU A 390 -10.65 -17.65 15.86
CA LEU A 390 -11.20 -18.79 15.12
C LEU A 390 -11.52 -19.93 16.11
N TYR A 391 -12.63 -20.62 15.87
CA TYR A 391 -13.04 -21.83 16.58
C TYR A 391 -13.26 -22.95 15.58
N ILE A 392 -12.74 -24.14 15.87
CA ILE A 392 -12.97 -25.37 15.09
C ILE A 392 -13.55 -26.41 16.04
N ASP A 393 -14.77 -26.88 15.73
CA ASP A 393 -15.53 -27.81 16.57
C ASP A 393 -15.70 -27.34 18.03
N GLY A 394 -15.82 -26.02 18.22
CA GLY A 394 -15.96 -25.38 19.53
C GLY A 394 -14.64 -25.14 20.27
N GLU A 395 -13.51 -25.62 19.76
CA GLU A 395 -12.20 -25.35 20.32
C GLU A 395 -11.60 -24.07 19.73
N ARG A 396 -11.16 -23.16 20.60
CA ARG A 396 -10.46 -21.94 20.18
C ARG A 396 -9.09 -22.28 19.61
N VAL A 397 -8.81 -21.80 18.40
CA VAL A 397 -7.56 -22.05 17.68
C VAL A 397 -6.48 -21.10 18.19
N THR A 398 -5.26 -21.63 18.37
CA THR A 398 -4.04 -20.85 18.56
C THR A 398 -3.10 -21.15 17.40
N PHE A 399 -2.77 -20.12 16.63
CA PHE A 399 -1.90 -20.20 15.47
C PHE A 399 -0.44 -20.20 15.93
N LYS A 400 0.37 -21.15 15.42
CA LYS A 400 1.74 -21.36 15.87
C LYS A 400 2.76 -21.20 14.74
N PRO A 401 3.94 -20.59 14.96
CA PRO A 401 4.96 -20.36 13.92
C PRO A 401 5.48 -21.62 13.20
N ASP A 402 5.45 -22.78 13.86
CA ASP A 402 5.85 -24.05 13.30
C ASP A 402 4.91 -24.52 12.17
N THR A 403 3.62 -24.21 12.24
CA THR A 403 2.64 -24.42 11.15
C THR A 403 2.50 -23.20 10.25
N TYR A 404 2.47 -22.00 10.83
CA TYR A 404 2.23 -20.73 10.15
C TYR A 404 3.54 -19.93 10.05
N LYS A 405 4.34 -20.20 9.02
CA LYS A 405 5.73 -19.73 8.90
C LYS A 405 5.91 -18.21 8.91
N ASN A 406 4.88 -17.46 8.55
CA ASN A 406 4.90 -15.99 8.56
C ASN A 406 4.65 -15.40 9.95
N LEU A 407 4.27 -16.20 10.94
CA LEU A 407 4.10 -15.75 12.32
C LEU A 407 5.43 -15.73 13.08
N LYS A 408 5.66 -14.66 13.84
CA LYS A 408 6.84 -14.52 14.72
C LYS A 408 6.63 -15.12 16.11
N ALA A 409 5.38 -15.26 16.54
CA ALA A 409 4.99 -15.77 17.85
C ALA A 409 3.63 -16.48 17.74
N GLU A 410 3.28 -17.29 18.75
CA GLU A 410 1.94 -17.85 18.84
C GLU A 410 0.89 -16.74 18.92
N MET A 411 -0.24 -16.93 18.24
CA MET A 411 -1.29 -15.92 18.13
C MET A 411 -2.66 -16.58 18.29
N THR A 412 -3.43 -16.15 19.29
CA THR A 412 -4.83 -16.56 19.48
C THR A 412 -5.75 -15.42 19.12
N ASP A 413 -5.55 -14.27 19.77
CA ASP A 413 -6.23 -13.00 19.47
C ASP A 413 -5.57 -12.38 18.24
N VAL A 414 -6.18 -12.57 17.07
CA VAL A 414 -5.65 -12.06 15.81
C VAL A 414 -6.09 -10.60 15.65
N PRO A 415 -5.16 -9.62 15.61
CA PRO A 415 -5.54 -8.23 15.41
C PRO A 415 -6.25 -8.03 14.07
N TYR A 416 -7.26 -7.16 14.02
CA TYR A 416 -7.96 -6.84 12.76
C TYR A 416 -7.02 -6.30 11.66
N ALA A 417 -5.94 -5.63 12.08
CA ALA A 417 -4.91 -5.07 11.21
C ALA A 417 -3.89 -6.11 10.73
N PHE A 418 -3.86 -7.32 11.31
CA PHE A 418 -2.90 -8.34 10.93
C PHE A 418 -3.28 -8.99 9.59
N SER A 419 -2.30 -9.06 8.68
CA SER A 419 -2.37 -9.83 7.45
C SER A 419 -0.96 -10.19 7.02
N ASP A 420 -0.77 -11.42 6.57
CA ASP A 420 0.44 -11.87 5.88
C ASP A 420 0.21 -12.08 4.37
N GLN A 421 -1.02 -11.79 3.90
CA GLN A 421 -1.48 -12.03 2.53
C GLN A 421 -1.20 -13.46 2.05
N TYR A 422 -1.21 -14.43 2.97
CA TYR A 422 -0.93 -15.84 2.68
C TYR A 422 -1.82 -16.80 3.49
N GLN A 423 -1.77 -16.83 4.83
CA GLN A 423 -2.78 -17.55 5.63
C GLN A 423 -3.87 -16.63 6.19
N PHE A 424 -3.57 -15.35 6.36
CA PHE A 424 -4.44 -14.32 6.91
C PHE A 424 -4.64 -13.25 5.85
N TYR A 425 -5.62 -13.44 4.99
CA TYR A 425 -5.90 -12.54 3.88
C TYR A 425 -6.79 -11.37 4.30
N LYS A 426 -6.41 -10.18 3.85
CA LYS A 426 -7.23 -8.97 3.89
C LYS A 426 -7.53 -8.54 2.46
N TYR A 427 -8.77 -8.74 2.00
CA TYR A 427 -9.22 -8.34 0.66
C TYR A 427 -9.54 -6.84 0.61
N ASP A 428 -10.27 -6.36 1.62
CA ASP A 428 -10.61 -4.95 1.82
C ASP A 428 -10.63 -4.65 3.33
N ASP A 429 -11.17 -3.51 3.77
CA ASP A 429 -11.18 -3.15 5.19
C ASP A 429 -12.00 -4.08 6.10
N ASN A 430 -12.98 -4.79 5.56
CA ASN A 430 -13.91 -5.63 6.32
C ASN A 430 -13.81 -7.12 5.94
N ALA A 431 -13.57 -7.45 4.68
CA ALA A 431 -13.53 -8.81 4.16
C ALA A 431 -12.16 -9.48 4.41
N ARG A 432 -12.22 -10.71 4.90
CA ARG A 432 -11.05 -11.51 5.30
C ARG A 432 -11.20 -12.96 4.84
N ALA A 433 -10.07 -13.65 4.74
CA ALA A 433 -10.03 -15.10 4.76
C ALA A 433 -8.96 -15.59 5.74
N ILE A 434 -9.22 -16.72 6.36
CA ILE A 434 -8.23 -17.45 7.14
C ILE A 434 -8.13 -18.89 6.68
N TYR A 435 -6.88 -19.36 6.52
CA TYR A 435 -6.58 -20.74 6.16
C TYR A 435 -6.07 -21.52 7.37
N PHE A 436 -6.51 -22.77 7.50
CA PHE A 436 -6.15 -23.65 8.61
C PHE A 436 -5.93 -25.09 8.18
N TYR A 437 -5.08 -25.80 8.92
CA TYR A 437 -4.61 -27.16 8.59
C TYR A 437 -5.14 -28.18 9.61
N LYS A 438 -6.45 -28.09 9.89
CA LYS A 438 -7.17 -28.97 10.81
C LYS A 438 -8.53 -29.29 10.21
N GLU A 439 -8.92 -30.55 10.24
CA GLU A 439 -10.27 -30.97 9.85
C GLU A 439 -11.30 -30.42 10.84
N ALA A 440 -12.37 -29.83 10.34
CA ALA A 440 -13.55 -29.45 11.11
C ALA A 440 -14.67 -30.47 10.83
N LYS A 441 -15.18 -31.14 11.86
CA LYS A 441 -16.12 -32.27 11.72
C LYS A 441 -17.57 -31.86 11.87
N ILE A 442 -17.83 -30.85 12.69
CA ILE A 442 -19.17 -30.41 13.10
C ILE A 442 -19.39 -28.98 12.66
N LYS A 443 -18.46 -28.08 13.02
CA LYS A 443 -18.66 -26.65 12.83
C LYS A 443 -17.36 -25.85 12.85
N VAL A 444 -17.42 -24.68 12.24
CA VAL A 444 -16.43 -23.61 12.43
C VAL A 444 -17.12 -22.40 13.03
N GLY A 445 -16.38 -21.58 13.78
CA GLY A 445 -16.91 -20.39 14.40
C GLY A 445 -15.91 -19.25 14.45
N MET A 446 -16.43 -18.03 14.58
CA MET A 446 -15.63 -16.82 14.68
C MET A 446 -16.22 -15.89 15.73
N GLU A 447 -15.36 -15.26 16.50
CA GLU A 447 -15.71 -14.25 17.49
C GLU A 447 -14.93 -12.98 17.21
N ALA A 448 -15.60 -11.83 17.25
CA ALA A 448 -14.96 -10.52 17.28
C ALA A 448 -14.87 -10.02 18.72
N LEU A 449 -13.76 -9.34 19.03
CA LEU A 449 -13.38 -8.96 20.38
C LEU A 449 -12.90 -7.51 20.40
N TYR A 450 -13.27 -6.80 21.47
CA TYR A 450 -12.63 -5.56 21.87
C TYR A 450 -11.80 -5.80 23.12
N ILE A 451 -10.48 -5.59 23.04
CA ILE A 451 -9.52 -5.86 24.12
C ILE A 451 -8.72 -4.59 24.42
N ASP A 452 -8.91 -4.04 25.62
CA ASP A 452 -8.20 -2.85 26.13
C ASP A 452 -7.81 -3.06 27.60
N GLY A 453 -6.53 -3.33 27.85
CA GLY A 453 -6.04 -3.76 29.16
C GLY A 453 -6.78 -5.00 29.65
N ASP A 454 -7.42 -4.88 30.82
CA ASP A 454 -8.22 -5.95 31.42
C ASP A 454 -9.64 -6.05 30.83
N THR A 455 -10.06 -5.11 29.98
CA THR A 455 -11.38 -5.11 29.36
C THR A 455 -11.38 -6.06 28.17
N ARG A 456 -12.23 -7.09 28.21
CA ARG A 456 -12.48 -8.01 27.08
C ARG A 456 -13.97 -8.10 26.80
N LEU A 457 -14.42 -7.51 25.70
CA LEU A 457 -15.82 -7.49 25.28
C LEU A 457 -15.99 -8.32 24.01
N SER A 458 -16.96 -9.22 24.03
CA SER A 458 -17.15 -10.24 22.99
C SER A 458 -18.42 -9.99 22.19
N SER A 459 -18.34 -10.20 20.87
CA SER A 459 -19.50 -10.23 19.98
C SER A 459 -20.37 -11.49 20.13
N ARG A 460 -19.94 -12.45 20.96
CA ARG A 460 -20.30 -13.87 20.91
C ARG A 460 -19.79 -14.54 19.63
N ILE A 461 -19.81 -15.87 19.62
CA ILE A 461 -19.35 -16.69 18.50
C ILE A 461 -20.45 -16.78 17.44
N THR A 462 -20.14 -16.40 16.20
CA THR A 462 -20.92 -16.76 15.02
C THR A 462 -20.46 -18.15 14.57
N GLU A 463 -21.39 -19.10 14.46
CA GLU A 463 -21.08 -20.49 14.06
C GLU A 463 -21.64 -20.82 12.67
N TYR A 464 -20.93 -21.70 11.96
CA TYR A 464 -21.35 -22.36 10.74
C TYR A 464 -21.32 -23.87 10.95
N GLN A 465 -22.47 -24.52 10.77
CA GLN A 465 -22.58 -25.99 10.81
C GLN A 465 -22.19 -26.56 9.46
N ILE A 466 -21.31 -27.56 9.46
CA ILE A 466 -20.84 -28.20 8.24
C ILE A 466 -21.92 -29.20 7.80
N THR A 467 -22.52 -28.99 6.64
CA THR A 467 -23.49 -29.90 6.02
C THR A 467 -22.93 -30.47 4.71
N SER A 468 -23.42 -31.63 4.28
CA SER A 468 -22.96 -32.34 3.08
C SER A 468 -23.19 -31.61 1.74
N ASP A 469 -24.01 -30.55 1.73
CA ASP A 469 -24.62 -30.02 0.50
C ASP A 469 -24.09 -28.64 0.07
N GLY A 470 -23.05 -28.12 0.73
CA GLY A 470 -22.58 -26.76 0.43
C GLY A 470 -23.61 -25.67 0.80
N ILE A 471 -23.28 -24.42 0.49
CA ILE A 471 -23.86 -23.22 1.10
C ILE A 471 -25.36 -23.02 0.76
N ASN A 472 -26.19 -22.84 1.80
CA ASN A 472 -27.31 -21.89 1.73
C ASN A 472 -26.85 -20.60 2.39
N ALA A 473 -26.82 -19.51 1.63
CA ALA A 473 -26.40 -18.20 2.14
C ALA A 473 -27.28 -17.82 3.34
N ALA A 474 -26.65 -17.27 4.39
CA ALA A 474 -27.39 -16.62 5.46
C ALA A 474 -28.37 -15.63 4.82
N THR A 475 -29.66 -15.76 5.13
CA THR A 475 -30.75 -15.02 4.52
C THR A 475 -30.39 -13.54 4.48
N ILE A 476 -30.21 -12.98 3.28
CA ILE A 476 -30.02 -11.54 3.11
C ILE A 476 -31.27 -10.90 3.70
N LYS A 477 -31.12 -10.10 4.77
CA LYS A 477 -32.25 -9.35 5.32
C LYS A 477 -32.75 -8.42 4.23
N GLN A 478 -33.95 -8.70 3.71
CA GLN A 478 -34.59 -7.82 2.74
C GLN A 478 -34.97 -6.51 3.42
N ILE A 479 -34.60 -5.40 2.78
CA ILE A 479 -34.95 -4.05 3.21
C ILE A 479 -36.43 -3.85 2.93
N ASP A 480 -37.18 -3.42 3.93
CA ASP A 480 -38.57 -2.98 3.79
C ASP A 480 -38.61 -1.51 3.34
N HIS A 481 -38.02 -0.61 4.14
CA HIS A 481 -37.92 0.81 3.79
C HIS A 481 -36.74 1.50 4.46
N VAL A 482 -36.36 2.66 3.91
CA VAL A 482 -35.31 3.54 4.46
C VAL A 482 -35.91 4.92 4.73
N LYS A 483 -35.65 5.48 5.91
CA LYS A 483 -36.03 6.84 6.29
C LYS A 483 -34.78 7.67 6.60
N TYR A 484 -34.84 8.95 6.28
CA TYR A 484 -33.82 9.92 6.67
C TYR A 484 -34.40 10.90 7.68
N TYR A 485 -33.58 11.28 8.64
CA TYR A 485 -33.91 12.26 9.67
C TYR A 485 -32.86 13.36 9.70
N ASP A 486 -33.27 14.60 9.89
CA ASP A 486 -32.34 15.64 10.28
C ASP A 486 -31.90 15.48 11.75
N LEU A 487 -30.92 16.27 12.19
CA LEU A 487 -30.41 16.20 13.56
C LEU A 487 -31.41 16.64 14.65
N SER A 488 -32.58 17.16 14.25
CA SER A 488 -33.71 17.46 15.16
C SER A 488 -34.76 16.35 15.21
N GLY A 489 -34.54 15.24 14.48
CA GLY A 489 -35.43 14.09 14.44
C GLY A 489 -36.61 14.22 13.47
N ARG A 490 -36.63 15.24 12.60
CA ARG A 490 -37.68 15.40 11.57
C ARG A 490 -37.35 14.52 10.37
N ILE A 491 -38.37 13.85 9.82
CA ILE A 491 -38.24 13.06 8.59
C ILE A 491 -37.91 13.97 7.41
N VAL A 492 -36.93 13.58 6.60
CA VAL A 492 -36.50 14.26 5.38
C VAL A 492 -36.65 13.30 4.21
N GLU A 493 -37.45 13.65 3.21
CA GLU A 493 -37.67 12.77 2.04
C GLU A 493 -36.46 12.73 1.09
N HIS A 494 -35.80 13.89 0.91
CA HIS A 494 -34.69 14.06 -0.02
C HIS A 494 -33.51 14.75 0.68
N PRO A 495 -32.64 13.99 1.38
CA PRO A 495 -31.44 14.57 1.97
C PRO A 495 -30.53 15.08 0.84
N GLN A 496 -30.12 16.34 0.92
CA GLN A 496 -29.31 16.99 -0.12
C GLN A 496 -27.93 17.39 0.38
N ASN A 497 -27.83 18.43 1.20
CA ASN A 497 -26.56 18.97 1.67
C ASN A 497 -26.51 18.92 3.20
N GLY A 498 -25.60 18.14 3.76
CA GLY A 498 -25.32 18.12 5.20
C GLY A 498 -25.49 16.74 5.86
N VAL A 499 -25.62 16.76 7.19
CA VAL A 499 -25.62 15.55 8.01
C VAL A 499 -27.05 15.07 8.30
N TYR A 500 -27.30 13.78 8.09
CA TYR A 500 -28.59 13.13 8.35
C TYR A 500 -28.41 11.81 9.11
N ILE A 501 -29.48 11.28 9.69
CA ILE A 501 -29.54 9.90 10.20
C ILE A 501 -30.36 9.08 9.20
N GLN A 502 -29.75 8.04 8.62
CA GLN A 502 -30.44 7.06 7.80
C GLN A 502 -30.82 5.86 8.66
N THR A 503 -32.11 5.54 8.72
CA THR A 503 -32.62 4.33 9.37
C THR A 503 -33.17 3.37 8.31
N THR A 504 -32.59 2.18 8.23
CA THR A 504 -33.04 1.08 7.37
C THR A 504 -33.86 0.12 8.22
N THR A 505 -35.11 -0.14 7.83
CA THR A 505 -35.97 -1.15 8.42
C THR A 505 -35.99 -2.37 7.52
N TYR A 506 -35.82 -3.56 8.08
CA TYR A 506 -35.88 -4.83 7.37
C TYR A 506 -37.26 -5.47 7.50
N ILE A 507 -37.62 -6.39 6.59
CA ILE A 507 -38.91 -7.12 6.61
C ILE A 507 -39.12 -7.88 7.92
N ASP A 508 -38.03 -8.30 8.59
CA ASP A 508 -38.07 -8.97 9.91
C ASP A 508 -38.37 -8.00 11.08
N GLY A 509 -38.59 -6.72 10.81
CA GLY A 509 -38.86 -5.67 11.81
C GLY A 509 -37.62 -5.11 12.48
N SER A 510 -36.42 -5.66 12.23
CA SER A 510 -35.18 -5.08 12.75
C SER A 510 -34.83 -3.77 12.06
N GLN A 511 -34.14 -2.88 12.78
CA GLN A 511 -33.72 -1.57 12.28
C GLN A 511 -32.23 -1.35 12.49
N THR A 512 -31.60 -0.65 11.55
CA THR A 512 -30.23 -0.17 11.65
C THR A 512 -30.21 1.32 11.34
N SER A 513 -29.57 2.12 12.19
CA SER A 513 -29.49 3.57 12.01
C SER A 513 -28.03 4.00 11.89
N GLN A 514 -27.71 4.84 10.91
CA GLN A 514 -26.37 5.36 10.69
C GLN A 514 -26.40 6.85 10.40
N LYS A 515 -25.39 7.57 10.90
CA LYS A 515 -25.15 8.97 10.53
C LYS A 515 -24.55 9.00 9.13
N ILE A 516 -25.08 9.84 8.26
CA ILE A 516 -24.61 10.00 6.89
C ILE A 516 -24.35 11.48 6.59
N VAL A 517 -23.53 11.74 5.56
CA VAL A 517 -23.38 13.07 4.95
C VAL A 517 -23.85 12.96 3.50
N LYS A 518 -24.62 13.93 3.04
CA LYS A 518 -25.03 14.08 1.64
C LYS A 518 -24.45 15.34 1.03
#